data_AF-A0A7V5LGG5-F1
#
_entry.id   AF-A0A7V5LGG5-F1
#
_cell.length_a   1.000
_cell.length_b   1.000
_cell.length_c   1.000
_cell.angle_alpha   90.00
_cell.angle_beta   90.00
_cell.angle_gamma   90.00
#
_symmetry.space_group_name_H-M   'P 1'
#
loop_
_entity.id
_entity.type
_entity.pdbx_description
1 polymer ?
#
loop_
_entity_poly.entity_id
_entity_poly.type
_entity_poly.pdbx_seq_one_letter_code
_entity_poly.pdbx_strand_id
1 'polypeptide(L)'
;MIHISLPDGSKLEVAPGTSLYEVASAIGPRLAKAAVCAEVDGTLRDLREQVNEDASVTFFTRGSEEALSVLRHTTTHIMAQAVKRLFPQAQLGIGPAIEDGFYYDFGVEQPFTPEQLASIEEEMRRIIAEAYPIERLEVSKSEAEKILRDNNEPLKLELLADLEDETISMFKQGEFIDLCRGPHLASTGDVKKDAFKLLSVAGAYWRGDESRPMLQRIYGTAWESKKDLASYLEKLEQIEARDHRKLIKQLDLVSFHEEAGAGLAYWHPKGGRMRVIIEDYWRKLHYQGGYDIVFTPHIGRAHLWETSGHLDFYRDGMYAPMDIDGQDYYIKPMNCPFHIMIYKTKTRSYRDLPLRWAELGTVYRYERSGTLHGLLRVRGFTQDDAHIFCTPDQVEDEILRVLDFSLNLLRGFGFEEFKIELSVRDPNKPGKYAGEDAMWDQAEASLVKALDTREL
;
A
#
# COMPACT_ATOMS: atom_id res chain seq x y z
N MET A 1 11.41 26.41 34.25
CA MET A 1 11.26 26.86 32.86
C MET A 1 11.78 25.74 31.99
N ILE A 2 11.10 25.48 30.88
CA ILE A 2 11.54 24.56 29.84
C ILE A 2 11.89 25.36 28.59
N HIS A 3 12.78 24.82 27.76
CA HIS A 3 13.26 25.45 26.54
C HIS A 3 12.61 24.83 25.32
N ILE A 4 11.89 25.65 24.57
CA ILE A 4 11.34 25.29 23.27
C ILE A 4 12.27 25.80 22.17
N SER A 5 12.85 24.88 21.42
CA SER A 5 13.71 25.20 20.27
C SER A 5 12.85 25.31 19.01
N LEU A 6 13.00 26.42 18.27
CA LEU A 6 12.24 26.70 17.06
C LEU A 6 13.12 26.51 15.80
N PRO A 7 12.52 26.33 14.61
CA PRO A 7 13.26 26.05 13.37
C PRO A 7 14.24 27.16 12.93
N ASP A 8 14.01 28.39 13.37
CA ASP A 8 14.91 29.53 13.12
C ASP A 8 16.13 29.57 14.06
N GLY A 9 16.27 28.56 14.93
CA GLY A 9 17.32 28.45 15.93
C GLY A 9 17.08 29.26 17.20
N SER A 10 15.96 29.99 17.29
CA SER A 10 15.59 30.71 18.51
C SER A 10 15.10 29.74 19.59
N LYS A 11 15.21 30.18 20.85
CA LYS A 11 14.74 29.43 22.01
C LYS A 11 13.75 30.27 22.81
N LEU A 12 12.62 29.68 23.15
CA LEU A 12 11.60 30.29 23.99
C LEU A 12 11.57 29.59 25.34
N GLU A 13 11.61 30.37 26.43
CA GLU A 13 11.42 29.84 27.78
C GLU A 13 9.95 29.92 28.16
N VAL A 14 9.36 28.76 28.50
CA VAL A 14 7.97 28.67 28.97
C VAL A 14 7.88 27.86 30.27
N ALA A 15 6.76 27.95 30.98
CA ALA A 15 6.52 27.13 32.16
C ALA A 15 6.15 25.69 31.75
N PRO A 16 6.54 24.65 32.52
CA PRO A 16 5.98 23.31 32.33
C PRO A 16 4.45 23.35 32.40
N GLY A 17 3.77 22.59 31.54
CA GLY A 17 2.32 22.58 31.43
C GLY A 17 1.75 23.65 30.48
N THR A 18 2.61 24.46 29.84
CA THR A 18 2.17 25.40 28.79
C THR A 18 1.68 24.62 27.58
N SER A 19 0.52 24.97 27.04
CA SER A 19 -0.01 24.35 25.82
C SER A 19 0.74 24.79 24.57
N LEU A 20 0.76 23.95 23.54
CA LEU A 20 1.35 24.30 22.24
C LEU A 20 0.69 25.54 21.62
N TYR A 21 -0.62 25.76 21.86
CA TYR A 21 -1.30 27.00 21.47
C TYR A 21 -0.76 28.24 22.20
N GLU A 22 -0.48 28.14 23.49
CA GLU A 22 0.12 29.24 24.27
C GLU A 22 1.57 29.51 23.83
N VAL A 23 2.34 28.46 23.53
CA VAL A 23 3.67 28.58 22.90
C VAL A 23 3.57 29.35 21.58
N ALA A 24 2.65 28.96 20.69
CA ALA A 24 2.42 29.69 19.43
C ALA A 24 2.00 31.15 19.67
N SER A 25 1.22 31.41 20.74
CA SER A 25 0.76 32.75 21.11
C SER A 25 1.90 33.64 21.60
N ALA A 26 2.86 33.06 22.33
CA ALA A 26 4.06 33.75 22.78
C ALA A 26 5.01 34.12 21.62
N ILE A 27 5.06 33.31 20.56
CA ILE A 27 5.78 33.64 19.32
C ILE A 27 5.06 34.79 18.59
N GLY A 28 3.74 34.68 18.45
CA GLY A 28 2.92 35.78 17.96
C GLY A 28 1.45 35.41 17.75
N PRO A 29 0.52 36.35 17.98
CA PRO A 29 -0.91 36.10 17.92
C PRO A 29 -1.40 35.68 16.52
N ARG A 30 -0.69 36.09 15.46
CA ARG A 30 -0.99 35.67 14.09
C ARG A 30 -0.66 34.19 13.86
N LEU A 31 0.43 33.69 14.44
CA LEU A 31 0.81 32.29 14.35
C LEU A 31 -0.17 31.42 15.13
N ALA A 32 -0.48 31.78 16.38
CA ALA A 32 -1.46 31.05 17.18
C ALA A 32 -2.81 30.86 16.49
N LYS A 33 -3.30 31.91 15.80
CA LYS A 33 -4.55 31.84 15.04
C LYS A 33 -4.45 31.01 13.76
N ALA A 34 -3.27 30.92 13.14
CA ALA A 34 -3.05 30.23 11.88
C ALA A 34 -2.61 28.77 12.05
N ALA A 35 -2.03 28.43 13.20
CA ALA A 35 -1.56 27.10 13.53
C ALA A 35 -2.72 26.10 13.56
N VAL A 36 -2.48 24.93 12.98
CA VAL A 36 -3.42 23.80 12.94
C VAL A 36 -2.95 22.69 13.88
N CYS A 37 -1.65 22.42 13.86
CA CYS A 37 -0.98 21.43 14.72
C CYS A 37 0.49 21.85 14.90
N ALA A 38 1.20 21.10 15.74
CA ALA A 38 2.65 21.24 15.89
C ALA A 38 3.31 19.88 15.83
N GLU A 39 4.55 19.81 15.36
CA GLU A 39 5.42 18.67 15.59
C GLU A 39 6.32 18.97 16.78
N VAL A 40 6.38 18.01 17.70
CA VAL A 40 7.24 18.03 18.89
C VAL A 40 8.16 16.82 18.81
N ASP A 41 9.46 17.07 18.67
CA ASP A 41 10.50 16.04 18.53
C ASP A 41 10.19 14.97 17.47
N GLY A 42 9.71 15.40 16.30
CA GLY A 42 9.37 14.53 15.17
C GLY A 42 8.00 13.85 15.25
N THR A 43 7.20 14.14 16.29
CA THR A 43 5.83 13.61 16.43
C THR A 43 4.80 14.71 16.28
N LEU A 44 3.80 14.51 15.41
CA LEU A 44 2.69 15.46 15.26
C LEU A 44 1.76 15.42 16.49
N ARG A 45 1.46 16.60 17.04
CA ARG A 45 0.78 16.84 18.31
C ARG A 45 -0.32 17.88 18.15
N ASP A 46 -1.31 17.79 19.02
CA ASP A 46 -2.43 18.71 19.08
C ASP A 46 -2.04 20.03 19.76
N LEU A 47 -2.56 21.17 19.29
CA LEU A 47 -2.25 22.47 19.91
C LEU A 47 -2.70 22.57 21.37
N ARG A 48 -3.65 21.72 21.80
CA ARG A 48 -4.11 21.62 23.19
C ARG A 48 -3.18 20.81 24.10
N GLU A 49 -2.25 20.04 23.53
CA GLU A 49 -1.28 19.28 24.32
C GLU A 49 -0.31 20.21 25.04
N GLN A 50 0.09 19.80 26.24
CA GLN A 50 1.01 20.53 27.10
C GLN A 50 2.44 20.03 26.91
N VAL A 51 3.39 20.97 26.95
CA VAL A 51 4.82 20.66 26.99
C VAL A 51 5.33 20.70 28.44
N ASN A 52 5.96 19.62 28.87
CA ASN A 52 6.47 19.46 30.25
C ASN A 52 8.00 19.38 30.33
N GLU A 53 8.66 19.19 29.19
CA GLU A 53 10.10 19.01 29.05
C GLU A 53 10.63 19.88 27.90
N ASP A 54 11.95 20.03 27.83
CA ASP A 54 12.61 20.73 26.72
C ASP A 54 12.35 19.97 25.42
N ALA A 55 11.97 20.68 24.35
CA ALA A 55 11.57 20.06 23.09
C ALA A 55 11.86 20.95 21.87
N SER A 56 12.00 20.32 20.71
CA SER A 56 11.98 21.00 19.41
C SER A 56 10.57 21.08 18.87
N VAL A 57 10.09 22.28 18.54
CA VAL A 57 8.70 22.51 18.12
C VAL A 57 8.61 23.21 16.77
N THR A 58 7.87 22.62 15.84
CA THR A 58 7.54 23.21 14.54
C THR A 58 6.02 23.37 14.42
N PHE A 59 5.53 24.57 14.13
CA PHE A 59 4.10 24.81 13.94
C PHE A 59 3.72 24.71 12.47
N PHE A 60 2.66 23.96 12.19
CA PHE A 60 2.11 23.81 10.85
C PHE A 60 0.82 24.61 10.70
N THR A 61 0.73 25.36 9.62
CA THR A 61 -0.46 26.13 9.24
C THR A 61 -1.12 25.50 8.02
N ARG A 62 -2.30 26.01 7.65
CA ARG A 62 -2.93 25.69 6.36
C ARG A 62 -1.95 25.86 5.20
N GLY A 63 -2.04 24.96 4.22
CA GLY A 63 -1.14 24.84 3.07
C GLY A 63 -0.02 23.82 3.25
N SER A 64 0.15 23.25 4.45
CA SER A 64 1.10 22.16 4.72
C SER A 64 0.43 20.78 4.63
N GLU A 65 1.22 19.73 4.37
CA GLU A 65 0.72 18.35 4.32
C GLU A 65 0.24 17.88 5.69
N GLU A 66 0.93 18.31 6.76
CA GLU A 66 0.59 18.01 8.15
C GLU A 66 -0.77 18.59 8.51
N ALA A 67 -1.02 19.87 8.19
CA ALA A 67 -2.32 20.50 8.42
C ALA A 67 -3.44 19.85 7.59
N LEU A 68 -3.16 19.42 6.37
CA LEU A 68 -4.12 18.69 5.53
C LEU A 68 -4.44 17.31 6.12
N SER A 69 -3.45 16.61 6.68
CA SER A 69 -3.65 15.36 7.42
C SER A 69 -4.56 15.56 8.63
N VAL A 70 -4.35 16.62 9.43
CA VAL A 70 -5.23 16.97 10.57
C VAL A 70 -6.66 17.32 10.12
N LEU A 71 -6.79 18.02 9.00
CA LEU A 71 -8.09 18.34 8.40
C LEU A 71 -8.84 17.07 8.01
N ARG A 72 -8.16 16.12 7.36
CA ARG A 72 -8.74 14.82 6.98
C ARG A 72 -9.08 14.00 8.21
N HIS A 73 -8.22 13.99 9.22
CA HIS A 73 -8.47 13.29 10.47
C HIS A 73 -9.71 13.84 11.21
N THR A 74 -9.84 15.16 11.27
CA THR A 74 -11.05 15.81 11.81
C THR A 74 -12.30 15.46 11.00
N THR A 75 -12.17 15.35 9.68
CA THR A 75 -13.28 14.96 8.82
C THR A 75 -13.73 13.51 9.08
N THR A 76 -12.84 12.62 9.55
CA THR A 76 -13.24 11.25 9.94
C THR A 76 -14.17 11.26 11.14
N HIS A 77 -13.90 12.10 12.16
CA HIS A 77 -14.77 12.24 13.32
C HIS A 77 -16.12 12.86 12.96
N ILE A 78 -16.14 13.85 12.06
CA ILE A 78 -17.39 14.41 11.52
C ILE A 78 -18.19 13.33 10.79
N MET A 79 -17.54 12.47 10.01
CA MET A 79 -18.21 11.34 9.35
C MET A 79 -18.73 10.31 10.36
N ALA A 80 -17.93 9.97 11.38
CA ALA A 80 -18.35 9.05 12.43
C ALA A 80 -19.56 9.59 13.22
N GLN A 81 -19.55 10.87 13.57
CA GLN A 81 -20.70 11.54 14.18
C GLN A 81 -21.94 11.49 13.28
N ALA A 82 -21.80 11.80 11.99
CA ALA A 82 -22.89 11.72 11.02
C ALA A 82 -23.48 10.30 10.93
N VAL A 83 -22.61 9.28 10.90
CA VAL A 83 -23.02 7.88 10.92
C VAL A 83 -23.74 7.54 12.22
N LYS A 84 -23.24 7.95 13.39
CA LYS A 84 -23.92 7.70 14.68
C LYS A 84 -25.29 8.38 14.77
N ARG A 85 -25.47 9.58 14.19
CA ARG A 85 -26.77 10.25 14.13
C ARG A 85 -27.79 9.51 13.26
N LEU A 86 -27.36 9.02 12.09
CA LEU A 86 -28.24 8.33 11.13
C LEU A 86 -28.44 6.85 11.45
N PHE A 87 -27.42 6.22 12.03
CA PHE A 87 -27.34 4.79 12.33
C PHE A 87 -26.82 4.60 13.77
N PRO A 88 -27.66 4.83 14.81
CA PRO A 88 -27.21 4.81 16.21
C PRO A 88 -26.59 3.48 16.66
N GLN A 89 -26.95 2.38 16.00
CA GLN A 89 -26.44 1.03 16.29
C GLN A 89 -25.06 0.75 15.68
N ALA A 90 -24.56 1.63 14.80
CA ALA A 90 -23.23 1.47 14.22
C ALA A 90 -22.16 1.53 15.31
N GLN A 91 -21.23 0.58 15.27
CA GLN A 91 -20.08 0.49 16.17
C GLN A 91 -18.85 1.09 15.49
N LEU A 92 -18.09 1.90 16.20
CA LEU A 92 -16.93 2.62 15.69
C LEU A 92 -15.67 1.77 15.74
N GLY A 93 -15.03 1.58 14.59
CA GLY A 93 -13.74 0.94 14.46
C GLY A 93 -12.57 1.94 14.39
N ILE A 94 -11.78 1.85 13.31
CA ILE A 94 -10.58 2.66 13.09
C ILE A 94 -10.84 3.67 11.98
N GLY A 95 -10.44 4.93 12.18
CA GLY A 95 -10.69 6.03 11.23
C GLY A 95 -9.52 6.99 11.02
N PRO A 96 -8.46 6.57 10.31
CA PRO A 96 -7.26 7.37 10.12
C PRO A 96 -7.38 8.30 8.91
N ALA A 97 -6.56 9.35 8.91
CA ALA A 97 -6.21 10.05 7.68
C ALA A 97 -5.25 9.19 6.84
N ILE A 98 -5.34 9.32 5.51
CA ILE A 98 -4.45 8.69 4.54
C ILE A 98 -3.97 9.77 3.54
N GLU A 99 -2.98 9.41 2.72
CA GLU A 99 -2.28 10.33 1.79
C GLU A 99 -3.19 11.20 0.92
N ASP A 100 -4.31 10.66 0.45
CA ASP A 100 -5.25 11.38 -0.43
C ASP A 100 -6.66 11.53 0.18
N GLY A 101 -6.83 11.26 1.48
CA GLY A 101 -8.15 11.33 2.11
C GLY A 101 -8.19 10.69 3.49
N PHE A 102 -9.23 9.89 3.72
CA PHE A 102 -9.45 9.19 4.98
C PHE A 102 -10.39 8.00 4.78
N TYR A 103 -10.48 7.17 5.80
CA TYR A 103 -11.58 6.21 5.92
C TYR A 103 -12.06 6.09 7.36
N TYR A 104 -13.18 5.41 7.57
CA TYR A 104 -13.60 4.94 8.89
C TYR A 104 -14.29 3.58 8.76
N ASP A 105 -13.92 2.65 9.64
CA ASP A 105 -14.51 1.31 9.74
C ASP A 105 -15.70 1.29 10.70
N PHE A 106 -16.82 0.73 10.26
CA PHE A 106 -18.03 0.62 11.06
C PHE A 106 -18.48 -0.84 11.18
N GLY A 107 -18.77 -1.27 12.41
CA GLY A 107 -19.54 -2.49 12.67
C GLY A 107 -21.03 -2.20 12.48
N VAL A 108 -21.60 -2.75 11.42
CA VAL A 108 -23.03 -2.60 11.08
C VAL A 108 -23.59 -3.95 10.65
N GLU A 109 -24.87 -4.17 10.94
CA GLU A 109 -25.57 -5.40 10.53
C GLU A 109 -25.83 -5.42 9.01
N GLN A 110 -26.18 -4.26 8.45
CA GLN A 110 -26.44 -4.11 7.01
C GLN A 110 -25.36 -3.24 6.36
N PRO A 111 -24.79 -3.68 5.22
CA PRO A 111 -23.87 -2.87 4.44
C PRO A 111 -24.46 -1.50 4.05
N PHE A 112 -23.61 -0.47 4.02
CA PHE A 112 -24.05 0.84 3.57
C PHE A 112 -24.36 0.85 2.07
N THR A 113 -25.45 1.51 1.69
CA THR A 113 -25.80 1.72 0.27
C THR A 113 -25.26 3.05 -0.27
N PRO A 114 -25.12 3.21 -1.60
CA PRO A 114 -24.73 4.49 -2.19
C PRO A 114 -25.65 5.67 -1.81
N GLU A 115 -26.95 5.42 -1.63
CA GLU A 115 -27.93 6.43 -1.22
C GLU A 115 -27.73 6.85 0.24
N GLN A 116 -27.32 5.90 1.10
CA GLN A 116 -26.97 6.20 2.48
C GLN A 116 -25.68 7.03 2.55
N LEU A 117 -24.71 6.83 1.66
CA LEU A 117 -23.51 7.68 1.58
C LEU A 117 -23.87 9.14 1.28
N ALA A 118 -24.82 9.37 0.36
CA ALA A 118 -25.30 10.72 0.09
C ALA A 118 -25.98 11.34 1.33
N SER A 119 -26.73 10.54 2.09
CA SER A 119 -27.37 10.98 3.34
C SER A 119 -26.36 11.30 4.44
N ILE A 120 -25.29 10.50 4.57
CA ILE A 120 -24.18 10.74 5.49
C ILE A 120 -23.45 12.04 5.12
N GLU A 121 -23.16 12.26 3.84
CA GLU A 121 -22.54 13.52 3.38
C GLU A 121 -23.38 14.75 3.76
N GLU A 122 -24.70 14.70 3.57
CA GLU A 122 -25.58 15.79 3.95
C GLU A 122 -25.57 16.03 5.46
N GLU A 123 -25.55 14.97 6.28
CA GLU A 123 -25.45 15.11 7.73
C GLU A 123 -24.08 15.65 8.17
N MET A 124 -22.99 15.25 7.52
CA MET A 124 -21.66 15.85 7.74
C MET A 124 -21.68 17.36 7.44
N ARG A 125 -22.35 17.80 6.37
CA ARG A 125 -22.50 19.25 6.07
C ARG A 125 -23.26 19.99 7.16
N ARG A 126 -24.27 19.35 7.78
CA ARG A 126 -25.01 19.93 8.93
C ARG A 126 -24.12 20.06 10.16
N ILE A 127 -23.38 19.02 10.53
CA ILE A 127 -22.43 19.04 11.67
C ILE A 127 -21.34 20.11 11.49
N ILE A 128 -20.84 20.28 10.26
CA ILE A 128 -19.89 21.36 9.94
C ILE A 128 -20.53 22.74 10.14
N ALA A 129 -21.79 22.91 9.72
CA ALA A 129 -22.52 24.16 9.88
C ALA A 129 -22.86 24.48 11.35
N GLU A 130 -22.98 23.46 12.20
CA GLU A 130 -23.15 23.61 13.66
C GLU A 130 -21.87 24.13 14.35
N ALA A 131 -20.70 23.95 13.71
CA ALA A 131 -19.41 24.49 14.14
C ALA A 131 -19.04 24.18 15.60
N TYR A 132 -19.26 22.94 16.03
CA TYR A 132 -18.93 22.51 17.39
C TYR A 132 -17.44 22.75 17.71
N PRO A 133 -17.11 23.27 18.91
CA PRO A 133 -15.75 23.20 19.39
C PRO A 133 -15.36 21.74 19.58
N ILE A 134 -14.13 21.41 19.21
CA ILE A 134 -13.56 20.10 19.46
C ILE A 134 -12.79 20.18 20.78
N GLU A 135 -13.14 19.33 21.73
CA GLU A 135 -12.53 19.27 23.05
C GLU A 135 -11.63 18.05 23.14
N ARG A 136 -10.37 18.23 23.55
CA ARG A 136 -9.47 17.14 23.94
C ARG A 136 -9.68 16.87 25.42
N LEU A 137 -10.05 15.63 25.75
CA LEU A 137 -10.24 15.17 27.11
C LEU A 137 -9.11 14.19 27.45
N GLU A 138 -8.47 14.39 28.59
CA GLU A 138 -7.51 13.45 29.16
C GLU A 138 -8.16 12.79 30.36
N VAL A 139 -8.50 11.51 30.20
CA VAL A 139 -9.26 10.73 31.17
C VAL A 139 -8.46 9.51 31.61
N SER A 140 -8.80 8.95 32.76
CA SER A 140 -8.22 7.67 33.17
C SER A 140 -8.69 6.53 32.27
N LYS A 141 -7.89 5.46 32.15
CA LYS A 141 -8.27 4.26 31.38
C LYS A 141 -9.62 3.68 31.81
N SER A 142 -9.95 3.70 33.11
CA SER A 142 -11.24 3.21 33.62
C SER A 142 -12.42 4.13 33.26
N GLU A 143 -12.21 5.43 33.20
CA GLU A 143 -13.21 6.39 32.75
C GLU A 143 -13.46 6.28 31.24
N ALA A 144 -12.40 6.15 30.44
CA ALA A 144 -12.51 5.86 29.01
C ALA A 144 -13.29 4.56 28.77
N GLU A 145 -12.98 3.50 29.52
CA GLU A 145 -13.69 2.22 29.44
C GLU A 145 -15.19 2.38 29.75
N LYS A 146 -15.52 3.16 30.78
CA LYS A 146 -16.92 3.44 31.13
C LYS A 146 -17.64 4.17 29.99
N ILE A 147 -17.05 5.25 29.45
CA ILE A 147 -17.63 6.02 28.34
C ILE A 147 -17.90 5.12 27.13
N LEU A 148 -16.93 4.27 26.76
CA LEU A 148 -17.05 3.38 25.61
C LEU A 148 -18.10 2.28 25.83
N ARG A 149 -18.23 1.75 27.05
CA ARG A 149 -19.30 0.80 27.41
C ARG A 149 -20.68 1.45 27.36
N ASP A 150 -20.82 2.64 27.93
CA ASP A 150 -22.08 3.39 27.96
C ASP A 150 -22.55 3.75 26.53
N ASN A 151 -21.60 3.96 25.60
CA ASN A 151 -21.87 4.23 24.19
C ASN A 151 -21.96 2.96 23.30
N ASN A 152 -21.82 1.76 23.87
CA ASN A 152 -21.83 0.48 23.16
C ASN A 152 -20.77 0.38 22.04
N GLU A 153 -19.52 0.70 22.35
CA GLU A 153 -18.39 0.71 21.41
C GLU A 153 -17.38 -0.42 21.66
N PRO A 154 -17.73 -1.70 21.39
CA PRO A 154 -16.88 -2.85 21.73
C PRO A 154 -15.54 -2.87 20.96
N LEU A 155 -15.52 -2.41 19.72
CA LEU A 155 -14.29 -2.34 18.92
C LEU A 155 -13.29 -1.34 19.52
N LYS A 156 -13.76 -0.21 20.04
CA LYS A 156 -12.93 0.77 20.76
C LYS A 156 -12.45 0.24 22.11
N LEU A 157 -13.26 -0.57 22.81
CA LEU A 157 -12.82 -1.24 24.05
C LEU A 157 -11.64 -2.18 23.79
N GLU A 158 -11.62 -2.90 22.67
CA GLU A 158 -10.45 -3.70 22.28
C GLU A 158 -9.22 -2.84 22.01
N LEU A 159 -9.38 -1.69 21.34
CA LEU A 159 -8.26 -0.77 21.13
C LEU A 159 -7.73 -0.21 22.45
N LEU A 160 -8.63 0.16 23.37
CA LEU A 160 -8.28 0.65 24.70
C LEU A 160 -7.50 -0.39 25.52
N ALA A 161 -7.85 -1.68 25.39
CA ALA A 161 -7.16 -2.75 26.10
C ALA A 161 -5.67 -2.80 25.76
N ASP A 162 -5.31 -2.56 24.50
CA ASP A 162 -3.93 -2.57 23.99
C ASP A 162 -3.11 -1.34 24.39
N LEU A 163 -3.75 -0.28 24.89
CA LEU A 163 -3.04 0.93 25.32
C LEU A 163 -2.40 0.72 26.70
N GLU A 164 -1.09 0.89 26.79
CA GLU A 164 -0.36 0.83 28.06
C GLU A 164 -0.43 2.14 28.85
N ASP A 165 -0.83 3.24 28.20
CA ASP A 165 -0.92 4.58 28.78
C ASP A 165 -1.96 4.64 29.92
N GLU A 166 -1.60 5.24 31.06
CA GLU A 166 -2.53 5.46 32.19
C GLU A 166 -3.55 6.57 31.89
N THR A 167 -3.12 7.56 31.11
CA THR A 167 -3.94 8.70 30.66
C THR A 167 -4.32 8.48 29.20
N ILE A 168 -5.61 8.48 28.95
CA ILE A 168 -6.20 8.21 27.64
C ILE A 168 -6.79 9.51 27.09
N SER A 169 -6.40 9.86 25.86
CA SER A 169 -7.00 10.98 25.15
C SER A 169 -8.30 10.55 24.47
N MET A 170 -9.33 11.36 24.61
CA MET A 170 -10.59 11.26 23.88
C MET A 170 -10.93 12.62 23.28
N PHE A 171 -11.61 12.63 22.14
CA PHE A 171 -12.03 13.87 21.49
C PHE A 171 -13.55 13.95 21.43
N LYS A 172 -14.09 15.08 21.89
CA LYS A 172 -15.52 15.35 21.92
C LYS A 172 -15.89 16.50 20.99
N GLN A 173 -16.96 16.32 20.21
CA GLN A 173 -17.55 17.37 19.37
C GLN A 173 -19.08 17.28 19.44
N GLY A 174 -19.71 18.26 20.09
CA GLY A 174 -21.14 18.21 20.38
C GLY A 174 -21.48 16.99 21.26
N GLU A 175 -22.38 16.14 20.77
CA GLU A 175 -22.77 14.89 21.45
C GLU A 175 -21.84 13.70 21.19
N PHE A 176 -20.96 13.81 20.19
CA PHE A 176 -20.06 12.72 19.80
C PHE A 176 -18.77 12.75 20.61
N ILE A 177 -18.32 11.57 21.02
CA ILE A 177 -17.02 11.37 21.69
C ILE A 177 -16.36 10.11 21.12
N ASP A 178 -15.06 10.19 20.84
CA ASP A 178 -14.29 9.07 20.30
C ASP A 178 -12.94 8.90 21.00
N LEU A 179 -12.49 7.64 21.07
CA LEU A 179 -11.15 7.26 21.49
C LEU A 179 -10.18 7.56 20.35
N CYS A 180 -9.34 8.59 20.53
CA CYS A 180 -8.42 9.06 19.51
C CYS A 180 -7.23 9.80 20.14
N ARG A 181 -6.04 9.66 19.55
CA ARG A 181 -4.82 10.41 19.95
C ARG A 181 -4.78 11.84 19.39
N GLY A 182 -5.50 12.10 18.31
CA GLY A 182 -5.43 13.35 17.55
C GLY A 182 -4.17 13.43 16.68
N PRO A 183 -3.78 14.63 16.22
CA PRO A 183 -4.41 15.93 16.48
C PRO A 183 -5.71 16.18 15.69
N HIS A 184 -6.51 17.16 16.14
CA HIS A 184 -7.71 17.64 15.47
C HIS A 184 -7.72 19.16 15.28
N LEU A 185 -8.54 19.65 14.34
CA LEU A 185 -8.86 21.08 14.23
C LEU A 185 -9.56 21.59 15.50
N ALA A 186 -9.65 22.91 15.64
CA ALA A 186 -10.28 23.52 16.80
C ALA A 186 -11.82 23.40 16.78
N SER A 187 -12.43 23.43 15.60
CA SER A 187 -13.88 23.31 15.42
C SER A 187 -14.22 22.41 14.23
N THR A 188 -15.39 21.75 14.27
CA THR A 188 -15.96 21.08 13.09
C THR A 188 -16.21 22.08 11.94
N GLY A 189 -16.44 23.36 12.25
CA GLY A 189 -16.64 24.43 11.29
C GLY A 189 -15.37 24.86 10.55
N ASP A 190 -14.19 24.43 11.01
CA ASP A 190 -12.92 24.68 10.32
C ASP A 190 -12.75 23.80 9.07
N VAL A 191 -13.56 22.75 8.93
CA VAL A 191 -13.70 21.99 7.68
C VAL A 191 -14.67 22.73 6.77
N LYS A 192 -14.30 22.95 5.50
CA LYS A 192 -15.22 23.59 4.55
C LYS A 192 -16.24 22.56 4.07
N LYS A 193 -17.53 22.86 4.27
CA LYS A 193 -18.66 21.99 3.90
C LYS A 193 -18.71 21.54 2.42
N ASP A 194 -18.07 22.29 1.52
CA ASP A 194 -18.01 22.02 0.08
C ASP A 194 -16.64 21.49 -0.38
N ALA A 195 -15.76 21.12 0.56
CA ALA A 195 -14.39 20.67 0.29
C ALA A 195 -14.11 19.25 0.79
N PHE A 196 -15.14 18.42 0.93
CA PHE A 196 -15.00 16.98 1.17
C PHE A 196 -15.98 16.18 0.30
N LYS A 197 -15.67 14.89 0.10
CA LYS A 197 -16.49 13.94 -0.65
C LYS A 197 -16.30 12.52 -0.11
N LEU A 198 -17.38 11.77 0.09
CA LEU A 198 -17.33 10.33 0.30
C LEU A 198 -17.23 9.63 -1.06
N LEU A 199 -16.30 8.69 -1.19
CA LEU A 199 -15.90 8.10 -2.45
C LEU A 199 -16.52 6.73 -2.66
N SER A 200 -16.37 5.83 -1.69
CA SER A 200 -16.77 4.43 -1.84
C SER A 200 -16.97 3.74 -0.50
N VAL A 201 -17.63 2.58 -0.55
CA VAL A 201 -17.74 1.63 0.56
C VAL A 201 -16.97 0.37 0.18
N ALA A 202 -16.25 -0.20 1.15
CA ALA A 202 -15.58 -1.48 1.01
C ALA A 202 -15.79 -2.34 2.25
N GLY A 203 -15.65 -3.66 2.13
CA GLY A 203 -15.49 -4.54 3.28
C GLY A 203 -14.06 -4.48 3.82
N ALA A 204 -13.90 -4.47 5.13
CA ALA A 204 -12.60 -4.59 5.78
C ALA A 204 -12.71 -5.54 6.98
N TYR A 205 -11.74 -6.43 7.15
CA TYR A 205 -11.69 -7.28 8.33
C TYR A 205 -11.10 -6.51 9.51
N TRP A 206 -11.66 -6.69 10.70
CA TRP A 206 -11.13 -6.06 11.90
C TRP A 206 -9.66 -6.46 12.12
N ARG A 207 -8.77 -5.46 12.21
CA ARG A 207 -7.30 -5.62 12.28
C ARG A 207 -6.68 -6.40 11.11
N GLY A 208 -7.37 -6.52 9.99
CA GLY A 208 -6.89 -7.25 8.81
C GLY A 208 -6.93 -8.78 8.97
N ASP A 209 -7.61 -9.30 9.98
CA ASP A 209 -7.71 -10.74 10.26
C ASP A 209 -9.05 -11.30 9.73
N GLU A 210 -8.97 -12.15 8.70
CA GLU A 210 -10.14 -12.74 8.02
C GLU A 210 -11.01 -13.61 8.94
N SER A 211 -10.50 -14.03 10.11
CA SER A 211 -11.28 -14.76 11.12
C SER A 211 -12.15 -13.85 11.99
N ARG A 212 -11.94 -12.54 11.94
CA ARG A 212 -12.64 -11.53 12.73
C ARG A 212 -13.85 -10.96 11.98
N PRO A 213 -14.76 -10.25 12.67
CA PRO A 213 -15.92 -9.65 12.02
C PRO A 213 -15.54 -8.75 10.83
N MET A 214 -16.30 -8.87 9.75
CA MET A 214 -16.21 -7.98 8.61
C MET A 214 -16.91 -6.66 8.92
N LEU A 215 -16.18 -5.57 8.80
CA LEU A 215 -16.65 -4.19 8.98
C LEU A 215 -16.93 -3.55 7.62
N GLN A 216 -17.69 -2.45 7.65
CA GLN A 216 -17.92 -1.60 6.50
C GLN A 216 -17.03 -0.37 6.58
N ARG A 217 -16.12 -0.24 5.63
CA ARG A 217 -15.22 0.90 5.49
C ARG A 217 -15.82 1.92 4.54
N ILE A 218 -16.02 3.14 5.01
CA ILE A 218 -16.36 4.28 4.15
C ILE A 218 -15.08 5.06 3.86
N TYR A 219 -14.74 5.21 2.58
CA TYR A 219 -13.66 6.08 2.12
C TYR A 219 -14.18 7.47 1.80
N GLY A 220 -13.38 8.49 2.15
CA GLY A 220 -13.64 9.87 1.80
C GLY A 220 -12.37 10.65 1.56
N THR A 221 -12.51 11.87 1.08
CA THR A 221 -11.41 12.83 0.91
C THR A 221 -11.85 14.21 1.37
N ALA A 222 -10.91 14.99 1.89
CA ALA A 222 -11.15 16.36 2.33
C ALA A 222 -9.94 17.24 2.01
N TRP A 223 -10.23 18.48 1.67
CA TRP A 223 -9.28 19.46 1.12
C TRP A 223 -9.49 20.84 1.74
N GLU A 224 -8.49 21.71 1.59
CA GLU A 224 -8.58 23.08 2.11
C GLU A 224 -9.57 23.95 1.35
N SER A 225 -9.89 23.61 0.10
CA SER A 225 -10.84 24.36 -0.72
C SER A 225 -11.64 23.46 -1.66
N LYS A 226 -12.79 24.00 -2.10
CA LYS A 226 -13.63 23.37 -3.14
C LYS A 226 -12.87 23.17 -4.46
N LYS A 227 -11.93 24.07 -4.77
CA LYS A 227 -11.12 23.98 -5.99
C LYS A 227 -10.19 22.78 -5.93
N ASP A 228 -9.51 22.59 -4.80
CA ASP A 228 -8.57 21.48 -4.62
C ASP A 228 -9.30 20.13 -4.65
N LEU A 229 -10.48 20.06 -4.02
CA LEU A 229 -11.36 18.90 -4.13
C LEU A 229 -11.72 18.62 -5.60
N ALA A 230 -12.14 19.63 -6.36
CA ALA A 230 -12.51 19.44 -7.77
C ALA A 230 -11.33 18.93 -8.61
N SER A 231 -10.13 19.48 -8.41
CA SER A 231 -8.92 19.02 -9.09
C SER A 231 -8.58 17.56 -8.73
N TYR A 232 -8.76 17.16 -7.47
CA TYR A 232 -8.57 15.77 -7.06
C TYR A 232 -9.60 14.82 -7.66
N LEU A 233 -10.88 15.21 -7.69
CA LEU A 233 -11.93 14.39 -8.31
C LEU A 233 -11.73 14.24 -9.83
N GLU A 234 -11.28 15.29 -10.52
CA GLU A 234 -10.90 15.20 -11.93
C GLU A 234 -9.72 14.23 -12.14
N LYS A 235 -8.71 14.27 -11.26
CA LYS A 235 -7.61 13.30 -11.27
C LYS A 235 -8.12 11.86 -11.09
N LEU A 236 -9.05 11.62 -10.16
CA LEU A 236 -9.66 10.30 -9.97
C LEU A 236 -10.43 9.83 -11.21
N GLU A 237 -11.18 10.71 -11.86
CA GLU A 237 -11.88 10.40 -13.11
C GLU A 237 -10.91 10.02 -14.23
N GLN A 238 -9.79 10.74 -14.35
CA GLN A 238 -8.72 10.40 -15.31
C GLN A 238 -8.07 9.04 -15.00
N ILE A 239 -7.87 8.71 -13.72
CA ILE A 239 -7.34 7.40 -13.30
C ILE A 239 -8.35 6.30 -13.66
N GLU A 240 -9.62 6.48 -13.33
CA GLU A 240 -10.67 5.49 -13.62
C GLU A 240 -10.87 5.29 -15.13
N ALA A 241 -10.78 6.36 -15.92
CA ALA A 241 -10.84 6.30 -17.38
C ALA A 241 -9.69 5.49 -17.99
N ARG A 242 -8.55 5.38 -17.29
CA ARG A 242 -7.35 4.66 -17.72
C ARG A 242 -7.19 3.30 -17.05
N ASP A 243 -8.14 2.90 -16.22
CA ASP A 243 -8.14 1.60 -15.56
C ASP A 243 -8.23 0.47 -16.60
N HIS A 244 -7.19 -0.36 -16.68
CA HIS A 244 -7.14 -1.46 -17.65
C HIS A 244 -8.31 -2.43 -17.47
N ARG A 245 -8.86 -2.61 -16.26
CA ARG A 245 -10.00 -3.51 -15.98
C ARG A 245 -11.27 -3.02 -16.68
N LYS A 246 -11.45 -1.70 -16.76
CA LYS A 246 -12.54 -1.07 -17.50
C LYS A 246 -12.29 -1.18 -18.99
N LEU A 247 -11.09 -0.83 -19.43
CA LEU A 247 -10.71 -0.81 -20.85
C LEU A 247 -10.72 -2.21 -21.49
N ILE A 248 -10.20 -3.24 -20.82
CA ILE A 248 -10.15 -4.60 -21.37
C ILE A 248 -11.56 -5.16 -21.64
N LYS A 249 -12.54 -4.76 -20.83
CA LYS A 249 -13.96 -5.11 -21.03
C LYS A 249 -14.60 -4.27 -22.13
N GLN A 250 -14.42 -2.94 -22.09
CA GLN A 250 -15.01 -2.02 -23.08
C GLN A 250 -14.50 -2.27 -24.50
N LEU A 251 -13.23 -2.64 -24.63
CA LEU A 251 -12.57 -2.87 -25.92
C LEU A 251 -12.63 -4.32 -26.39
N ASP A 252 -13.25 -5.22 -25.61
CA ASP A 252 -13.36 -6.65 -25.92
C ASP A 252 -11.98 -7.31 -26.07
N LEU A 253 -11.09 -7.08 -25.10
CA LEU A 253 -9.71 -7.58 -25.10
C LEU A 253 -9.55 -8.84 -24.25
N VAL A 254 -10.08 -8.82 -23.03
CA VAL A 254 -9.91 -9.89 -22.05
C VAL A 254 -11.15 -10.00 -21.17
N SER A 255 -11.53 -11.23 -20.82
CA SER A 255 -12.53 -11.52 -19.77
C SER A 255 -11.94 -12.36 -18.64
N PHE A 256 -12.65 -12.39 -17.51
CA PHE A 256 -12.42 -13.25 -16.37
C PHE A 256 -13.74 -13.91 -15.98
N HIS A 257 -13.70 -15.18 -15.60
CA HIS A 257 -14.88 -15.99 -15.34
C HIS A 257 -14.74 -16.69 -13.98
N GLU A 258 -15.59 -16.35 -13.02
CA GLU A 258 -15.57 -16.95 -11.67
C GLU A 258 -15.78 -18.46 -11.72
N GLU A 259 -16.72 -18.92 -12.55
CA GLU A 259 -17.02 -20.35 -12.82
C GLU A 259 -15.82 -21.15 -13.32
N ALA A 260 -14.86 -20.50 -13.98
CA ALA A 260 -13.65 -21.14 -14.50
C ALA A 260 -12.44 -20.99 -13.58
N GLY A 261 -12.50 -20.10 -12.59
CA GLY A 261 -11.44 -19.85 -11.63
C GLY A 261 -10.93 -18.40 -11.65
N ALA A 262 -10.82 -17.82 -10.45
CA ALA A 262 -10.35 -16.46 -10.26
C ALA A 262 -8.88 -16.28 -10.69
N GLY A 263 -8.58 -15.15 -11.33
CA GLY A 263 -7.21 -14.78 -11.73
C GLY A 263 -6.71 -15.48 -12.99
N LEU A 264 -7.60 -16.07 -13.78
CA LEU A 264 -7.29 -16.72 -15.06
C LEU A 264 -7.87 -15.90 -16.22
N ALA A 265 -7.00 -15.24 -16.97
CA ALA A 265 -7.38 -14.32 -18.04
C ALA A 265 -7.74 -15.03 -19.35
N TYR A 266 -8.88 -14.68 -19.95
CA TYR A 266 -9.34 -15.19 -21.24
C TYR A 266 -9.10 -14.12 -22.31
N TRP A 267 -8.10 -14.34 -23.16
CA TRP A 267 -7.73 -13.39 -24.21
C TRP A 267 -8.68 -13.51 -25.41
N HIS A 268 -9.41 -12.45 -25.71
CA HIS A 268 -10.33 -12.35 -26.85
C HIS A 268 -9.56 -12.07 -28.14
N PRO A 269 -10.15 -12.18 -29.35
CA PRO A 269 -9.42 -12.00 -30.60
C PRO A 269 -8.61 -10.69 -30.72
N LYS A 270 -9.13 -9.57 -30.20
CA LYS A 270 -8.40 -8.29 -30.20
C LYS A 270 -7.25 -8.29 -29.20
N GLY A 271 -7.47 -8.77 -27.98
CA GLY A 271 -6.43 -8.91 -26.97
C GLY A 271 -5.34 -9.90 -27.40
N GLY A 272 -5.74 -11.03 -28.01
CA GLY A 272 -4.83 -12.01 -28.59
C GLY A 272 -3.96 -11.42 -29.70
N ARG A 273 -4.53 -10.60 -30.59
CA ARG A 273 -3.74 -9.87 -31.60
C ARG A 273 -2.72 -8.93 -30.95
N MET A 274 -3.12 -8.16 -29.94
CA MET A 274 -2.20 -7.29 -29.20
C MET A 274 -1.06 -8.09 -28.58
N ARG A 275 -1.40 -9.20 -27.91
CA ARG A 275 -0.42 -10.12 -27.32
C ARG A 275 0.56 -10.68 -28.36
N VAL A 276 0.09 -11.14 -29.52
CA VAL A 276 0.96 -11.65 -30.59
C VAL A 276 1.94 -10.59 -31.08
N ILE A 277 1.49 -9.35 -31.26
CA ILE A 277 2.36 -8.23 -31.67
C ILE A 277 3.49 -8.01 -30.66
N ILE A 278 3.16 -8.01 -29.35
CA ILE A 278 4.12 -7.87 -28.26
C ILE A 278 5.10 -9.04 -28.26
N GLU A 279 4.59 -10.27 -28.34
CA GLU A 279 5.42 -11.48 -28.32
C GLU A 279 6.33 -11.59 -29.56
N ASP A 280 5.87 -11.17 -30.74
CA ASP A 280 6.69 -11.15 -31.97
C ASP A 280 7.80 -10.10 -31.88
N TYR A 281 7.51 -8.93 -31.30
CA TYR A 281 8.52 -7.92 -31.02
C TYR A 281 9.57 -8.45 -30.03
N TRP A 282 9.12 -9.09 -28.95
CA TRP A 282 9.98 -9.75 -27.97
C TRP A 282 10.87 -10.81 -28.63
N ARG A 283 10.29 -11.72 -29.43
CA ARG A 283 11.02 -12.78 -30.15
C ARG A 283 12.09 -12.19 -31.05
N LYS A 284 11.74 -11.16 -31.83
CA LYS A 284 12.67 -10.47 -32.73
C LYS A 284 13.86 -9.91 -31.96
N LEU A 285 13.63 -9.20 -30.85
CA LEU A 285 14.71 -8.63 -30.05
C LEU A 285 15.57 -9.73 -29.39
N HIS A 286 14.97 -10.81 -28.89
CA HIS A 286 15.71 -11.91 -28.28
C HIS A 286 16.65 -12.59 -29.28
N TYR A 287 16.19 -12.86 -30.51
CA TYR A 287 17.08 -13.37 -31.54
C TYR A 287 18.22 -12.40 -31.88
N GLN A 288 17.94 -11.09 -31.95
CA GLN A 288 18.97 -10.06 -32.15
C GLN A 288 19.95 -9.97 -30.97
N GLY A 289 19.48 -10.23 -29.75
CA GLY A 289 20.27 -10.30 -28.52
C GLY A 289 21.05 -11.61 -28.34
N GLY A 290 21.00 -12.53 -29.31
CA GLY A 290 21.70 -13.80 -29.27
C GLY A 290 21.13 -14.80 -28.26
N TYR A 291 19.82 -14.75 -28.03
CA TYR A 291 19.09 -15.76 -27.26
C TYR A 291 18.56 -16.86 -28.18
N ASP A 292 18.65 -18.11 -27.70
CA ASP A 292 17.92 -19.23 -28.27
C ASP A 292 16.59 -19.39 -27.55
N ILE A 293 15.52 -19.66 -28.30
CA ILE A 293 14.19 -19.88 -27.72
C ILE A 293 14.01 -21.36 -27.39
N VAL A 294 13.59 -21.63 -26.15
CA VAL A 294 13.25 -22.98 -25.67
C VAL A 294 11.78 -23.05 -25.28
N PHE A 295 11.24 -24.27 -25.18
CA PHE A 295 9.88 -24.53 -24.73
C PHE A 295 9.89 -25.65 -23.70
N THR A 296 9.25 -25.43 -22.55
CA THR A 296 9.26 -26.37 -21.44
C THR A 296 7.85 -26.75 -20.98
N PRO A 297 7.64 -27.96 -20.42
CA PRO A 297 6.35 -28.39 -19.90
C PRO A 297 5.79 -27.46 -18.80
N HIS A 298 4.49 -27.58 -18.52
CA HIS A 298 3.82 -26.82 -17.45
C HIS A 298 3.79 -27.54 -16.10
N ILE A 299 4.15 -28.82 -16.05
CA ILE A 299 4.07 -29.66 -14.85
C ILE A 299 5.40 -30.39 -14.61
N GLY A 300 5.74 -30.62 -13.35
CA GLY A 300 6.94 -31.34 -12.94
C GLY A 300 6.73 -32.11 -11.64
N ARG A 301 7.45 -33.22 -11.47
CA ARG A 301 7.42 -34.04 -10.25
C ARG A 301 7.97 -33.27 -9.04
N ALA A 302 7.47 -33.55 -7.84
CA ALA A 302 7.92 -32.96 -6.57
C ALA A 302 9.45 -32.89 -6.45
N HIS A 303 10.16 -33.96 -6.81
CA HIS A 303 11.61 -34.03 -6.74
C HIS A 303 12.35 -32.91 -7.50
N LEU A 304 11.80 -32.42 -8.63
CA LEU A 304 12.39 -31.29 -9.35
C LEU A 304 12.36 -30.01 -8.51
N TRP A 305 11.27 -29.81 -7.79
CA TRP A 305 11.00 -28.63 -6.97
C TRP A 305 11.72 -28.69 -5.62
N GLU A 306 11.86 -29.88 -5.04
CA GLU A 306 12.73 -30.15 -3.89
C GLU A 306 14.19 -29.84 -4.24
N THR A 307 14.68 -30.40 -5.36
CA THR A 307 16.07 -30.22 -5.79
C THR A 307 16.42 -28.76 -6.06
N SER A 308 15.45 -27.98 -6.51
CA SER A 308 15.63 -26.54 -6.78
C SER A 308 15.32 -25.65 -5.57
N GLY A 309 14.88 -26.21 -4.44
CA GLY A 309 14.54 -25.49 -3.20
C GLY A 309 13.18 -24.81 -3.19
N HIS A 310 12.41 -24.88 -4.29
CA HIS A 310 11.11 -24.18 -4.39
C HIS A 310 10.05 -24.73 -3.44
N LEU A 311 10.09 -26.02 -3.13
CA LEU A 311 9.15 -26.60 -2.15
C LEU A 311 9.48 -26.24 -0.70
N ASP A 312 10.67 -25.71 -0.43
CA ASP A 312 11.06 -25.23 0.90
C ASP A 312 10.76 -23.74 1.05
N PHE A 313 11.09 -22.94 0.03
CA PHE A 313 10.97 -21.48 0.10
C PHE A 313 9.69 -20.90 -0.50
N TYR A 314 9.02 -21.61 -1.42
CA TYR A 314 7.93 -21.07 -2.24
C TYR A 314 6.65 -21.92 -2.24
N ARG A 315 6.55 -22.93 -1.36
CA ARG A 315 5.40 -23.85 -1.30
C ARG A 315 4.05 -23.13 -1.19
N ASP A 316 3.96 -22.11 -0.36
CA ASP A 316 2.72 -21.36 -0.13
C ASP A 316 2.26 -20.58 -1.37
N GLY A 317 3.18 -20.27 -2.28
CA GLY A 317 2.90 -19.63 -3.57
C GLY A 317 2.63 -20.63 -4.71
N MET A 318 2.73 -21.94 -4.45
CA MET A 318 2.46 -22.99 -5.43
C MET A 318 1.03 -23.49 -5.31
N TYR A 319 0.45 -23.91 -6.43
CA TYR A 319 -0.79 -24.68 -6.39
C TYR A 319 -0.57 -26.02 -5.70
N ALA A 320 -1.64 -26.55 -5.08
CA ALA A 320 -1.62 -27.85 -4.45
C ALA A 320 -1.15 -28.96 -5.42
N PRO A 321 -0.42 -29.98 -4.92
CA PRO A 321 0.03 -31.07 -5.75
C PRO A 321 -1.14 -31.87 -6.32
N MET A 322 -0.94 -32.42 -7.50
CA MET A 322 -1.76 -33.48 -8.08
C MET A 322 -1.08 -34.82 -7.79
N ASP A 323 -1.77 -35.72 -7.08
CA ASP A 323 -1.33 -37.10 -6.90
C ASP A 323 -1.57 -37.88 -8.20
N ILE A 324 -0.49 -38.30 -8.85
CA ILE A 324 -0.49 -39.14 -10.04
C ILE A 324 0.26 -40.43 -9.70
N ASP A 325 -0.48 -41.51 -9.50
CA ASP A 325 0.04 -42.85 -9.18
C ASP A 325 0.95 -42.89 -7.94
N GLY A 326 0.57 -42.16 -6.87
CA GLY A 326 1.32 -42.07 -5.62
C GLY A 326 2.51 -41.13 -5.70
N GLN A 327 2.53 -40.22 -6.68
CA GLN A 327 3.59 -39.23 -6.86
C GLN A 327 3.00 -37.85 -7.03
N ASP A 328 3.52 -36.90 -6.27
CA ASP A 328 3.11 -35.52 -6.36
C ASP A 328 3.70 -34.84 -7.61
N TYR A 329 2.81 -34.25 -8.40
CA TYR A 329 3.13 -33.34 -9.49
C TYR A 329 2.64 -31.94 -9.17
N TYR A 330 3.47 -30.95 -9.50
CA TYR A 330 3.12 -29.55 -9.35
C TYR A 330 3.08 -28.88 -10.71
N ILE A 331 2.13 -27.97 -10.88
CA ILE A 331 2.16 -26.99 -11.95
C ILE A 331 3.28 -25.97 -11.68
N LYS A 332 3.97 -25.53 -12.73
CA LYS A 332 5.19 -24.73 -12.58
C LYS A 332 4.88 -23.30 -12.07
N PRO A 333 5.49 -22.85 -10.96
CA PRO A 333 5.45 -21.44 -10.55
C PRO A 333 6.51 -20.58 -11.26
N MET A 334 7.47 -21.22 -11.93
CA MET A 334 8.59 -20.61 -12.67
C MET A 334 9.25 -21.60 -13.63
N ASN A 335 10.04 -21.10 -14.58
CA ASN A 335 10.63 -21.93 -15.65
C ASN A 335 12.04 -22.45 -15.34
N CYS A 336 12.76 -21.85 -14.39
CA CYS A 336 14.19 -22.08 -14.12
C CYS A 336 14.58 -23.57 -14.04
N PRO A 337 13.88 -24.42 -13.26
CA PRO A 337 14.27 -25.84 -13.14
C PRO A 337 14.20 -26.59 -14.47
N PHE A 338 13.30 -26.23 -15.37
CA PHE A 338 13.17 -26.89 -16.67
C PHE A 338 14.30 -26.49 -17.63
N HIS A 339 14.73 -25.22 -17.60
CA HIS A 339 15.87 -24.76 -18.39
C HIS A 339 17.15 -25.48 -17.95
N ILE A 340 17.32 -25.70 -16.64
CA ILE A 340 18.43 -26.51 -16.10
C ILE A 340 18.36 -27.96 -16.59
N MET A 341 17.16 -28.56 -16.72
CA MET A 341 17.03 -29.91 -17.29
C MET A 341 17.51 -29.97 -18.74
N ILE A 342 17.27 -28.93 -19.54
CA ILE A 342 17.82 -28.81 -20.91
C ILE A 342 19.35 -28.67 -20.85
N TYR A 343 19.88 -27.90 -19.91
CA TYR A 343 21.33 -27.75 -19.71
C TYR A 343 22.02 -29.08 -19.48
N LYS A 344 21.43 -29.93 -18.62
CA LYS A 344 21.94 -31.26 -18.23
C LYS A 344 21.93 -32.31 -19.34
N THR A 345 21.31 -32.06 -20.49
CA THR A 345 21.18 -33.06 -21.58
C THR A 345 22.50 -33.47 -22.22
N LYS A 346 23.55 -32.65 -22.11
CA LYS A 346 24.89 -32.97 -22.60
C LYS A 346 25.96 -32.21 -21.82
N THR A 347 27.16 -32.77 -21.83
CA THR A 347 28.37 -32.10 -21.33
C THR A 347 28.64 -30.83 -22.15
N ARG A 348 29.07 -29.76 -21.47
CA ARG A 348 29.36 -28.44 -22.07
C ARG A 348 30.83 -28.07 -21.85
N SER A 349 31.44 -27.45 -22.85
CA SER A 349 32.74 -26.79 -22.71
C SER A 349 32.56 -25.36 -22.21
N TYR A 350 33.57 -24.79 -21.56
CA TYR A 350 33.59 -23.34 -21.27
C TYR A 350 33.45 -22.50 -22.54
N ARG A 351 33.84 -23.04 -23.71
CA ARG A 351 33.69 -22.40 -25.02
C ARG A 351 32.25 -22.33 -25.53
N ASP A 352 31.36 -23.16 -24.97
CA ASP A 352 29.94 -23.11 -25.30
C ASP A 352 29.22 -21.98 -24.53
N LEU A 353 29.87 -21.39 -23.52
CA LEU A 353 29.32 -20.34 -22.68
C LEU A 353 29.70 -18.94 -23.22
N PRO A 354 28.80 -17.94 -23.11
CA PRO A 354 27.50 -18.01 -22.43
C PRO A 354 26.37 -18.60 -23.29
N LEU A 355 25.54 -19.46 -22.69
CA LEU A 355 24.29 -19.94 -23.28
C LEU A 355 23.15 -19.08 -22.78
N ARG A 356 22.32 -18.57 -23.69
CA ARG A 356 21.26 -17.61 -23.36
C ARG A 356 19.93 -18.14 -23.85
N TRP A 357 19.13 -18.66 -22.94
CA TRP A 357 17.87 -19.31 -23.29
C TRP A 357 16.70 -18.49 -22.82
N ALA A 358 15.77 -18.21 -23.72
CA ALA A 358 14.57 -17.46 -23.41
C ALA A 358 13.32 -18.28 -23.73
N GLU A 359 12.25 -18.05 -22.98
CA GLU A 359 10.97 -18.73 -23.13
C GLU A 359 9.84 -17.76 -22.76
N LEU A 360 8.82 -17.68 -23.62
CA LEU A 360 7.52 -17.15 -23.21
C LEU A 360 6.81 -18.20 -22.36
N GLY A 361 7.26 -18.34 -21.11
CA GLY A 361 6.94 -19.46 -20.24
C GLY A 361 5.70 -19.21 -19.41
N THR A 362 4.63 -19.97 -19.67
CA THR A 362 3.40 -19.88 -18.87
C THR A 362 3.55 -20.59 -17.54
N VAL A 363 3.39 -19.84 -16.47
CA VAL A 363 3.52 -20.26 -15.07
C VAL A 363 2.25 -19.98 -14.30
N TYR A 364 2.13 -20.63 -13.14
CA TYR A 364 0.96 -20.54 -12.28
C TYR A 364 1.37 -20.34 -10.82
N ARG A 365 0.85 -19.28 -10.19
CA ARG A 365 1.11 -18.93 -8.78
C ARG A 365 -0.19 -18.88 -8.00
N TYR A 366 -0.19 -19.47 -6.81
CA TYR A 366 -1.33 -19.42 -5.90
C TYR A 366 -1.37 -18.07 -5.19
N GLU A 367 -1.95 -17.09 -5.87
CA GLU A 367 -2.25 -15.79 -5.28
C GLU A 367 -3.58 -15.85 -4.51
N ARG A 368 -3.64 -15.25 -3.31
CA ARG A 368 -4.89 -15.18 -2.53
C ARG A 368 -5.94 -14.41 -3.34
N SER A 369 -7.19 -14.88 -3.33
CA SER A 369 -8.27 -14.32 -4.17
C SER A 369 -8.45 -12.81 -3.97
N GLY A 370 -8.37 -12.33 -2.73
CA GLY A 370 -8.48 -10.90 -2.40
C GLY A 370 -7.34 -10.02 -2.93
N THR A 371 -6.24 -10.61 -3.41
CA THR A 371 -5.10 -9.88 -3.97
C THR A 371 -5.11 -9.78 -5.50
N LEU A 372 -6.03 -10.50 -6.16
CA LEU A 372 -6.12 -10.53 -7.62
C LEU A 372 -6.60 -9.18 -8.16
N HIS A 373 -5.98 -8.72 -9.24
CA HIS A 373 -6.26 -7.39 -9.79
C HIS A 373 -6.11 -7.33 -11.32
N GLY A 374 -7.22 -7.58 -12.04
CA GLY A 374 -7.24 -7.55 -13.50
C GLY A 374 -6.09 -8.36 -14.11
N LEU A 375 -5.30 -7.74 -14.99
CA LEU A 375 -4.06 -8.31 -15.55
C LEU A 375 -2.78 -8.01 -14.75
N LEU A 376 -2.81 -7.16 -13.71
CA LEU A 376 -1.61 -6.80 -12.94
C LEU A 376 -1.21 -7.88 -11.93
N ARG A 377 -2.20 -8.56 -11.34
CA ARG A 377 -1.97 -9.68 -10.42
C ARG A 377 -2.95 -10.80 -10.71
N VAL A 378 -2.43 -11.87 -11.30
CA VAL A 378 -3.17 -13.03 -11.82
C VAL A 378 -2.53 -14.33 -11.32
N ARG A 379 -3.27 -15.43 -11.40
CA ARG A 379 -2.75 -16.75 -11.02
C ARG A 379 -2.08 -17.47 -12.16
N GLY A 380 -2.47 -17.22 -13.41
CA GLY A 380 -1.86 -17.78 -14.61
C GLY A 380 -1.36 -16.68 -15.53
N PHE A 381 -0.08 -16.72 -15.88
CA PHE A 381 0.54 -15.70 -16.73
C PHE A 381 1.72 -16.27 -17.49
N THR A 382 2.08 -15.61 -18.59
CA THR A 382 3.25 -15.94 -19.41
C THR A 382 4.33 -14.92 -19.12
N GLN A 383 5.45 -15.38 -18.58
CA GLN A 383 6.63 -14.56 -18.37
C GLN A 383 7.46 -14.52 -19.63
N ASP A 384 8.08 -13.40 -19.87
CA ASP A 384 9.06 -13.17 -20.91
C ASP A 384 10.47 -13.55 -20.39
N ASP A 385 10.56 -14.81 -19.94
CA ASP A 385 11.59 -15.33 -19.06
C ASP A 385 12.88 -15.71 -19.81
N ALA A 386 14.03 -15.60 -19.16
CA ALA A 386 15.31 -16.02 -19.72
C ALA A 386 16.30 -16.46 -18.65
N HIS A 387 17.06 -17.52 -18.95
CA HIS A 387 18.14 -18.03 -18.12
C HIS A 387 19.45 -18.03 -18.91
N ILE A 388 20.46 -17.37 -18.35
CA ILE A 388 21.80 -17.29 -18.93
C ILE A 388 22.74 -18.17 -18.11
N PHE A 389 23.33 -19.17 -18.77
CA PHE A 389 24.38 -19.98 -18.20
C PHE A 389 25.72 -19.42 -18.66
N CYS A 390 26.52 -18.92 -17.73
CA CYS A 390 27.80 -18.29 -18.01
C CYS A 390 28.85 -18.71 -16.97
N THR A 391 30.12 -18.43 -17.25
CA THR A 391 31.19 -18.61 -16.26
C THR A 391 31.20 -17.44 -15.25
N PRO A 392 31.79 -17.62 -14.06
CA PRO A 392 31.83 -16.55 -13.05
C PRO A 392 32.44 -15.23 -13.53
N ASP A 393 33.44 -15.29 -14.42
CA ASP A 393 34.09 -14.12 -15.03
C ASP A 393 33.21 -13.40 -16.07
N GLN A 394 32.18 -14.06 -16.61
CA GLN A 394 31.25 -13.51 -17.59
C GLN A 394 30.02 -12.82 -16.95
N VAL A 395 29.80 -13.02 -15.65
CA VAL A 395 28.58 -12.57 -14.95
C VAL A 395 28.36 -11.06 -15.10
N GLU A 396 29.42 -10.27 -14.90
CA GLU A 396 29.33 -8.81 -14.95
C GLU A 396 28.94 -8.31 -16.34
N ASP A 397 29.61 -8.81 -17.38
CA ASP A 397 29.34 -8.45 -18.78
C ASP A 397 27.91 -8.85 -19.19
N GLU A 398 27.43 -10.02 -18.75
CA GLU A 398 26.07 -10.46 -19.03
C GLU A 398 25.01 -9.64 -18.30
N ILE A 399 25.23 -9.23 -17.05
CA ILE A 399 24.31 -8.35 -16.31
C ILE A 399 24.15 -7.01 -17.02
N LEU A 400 25.27 -6.37 -17.39
CA LEU A 400 25.25 -5.10 -18.13
C LEU A 400 24.48 -5.23 -19.44
N ARG A 401 24.71 -6.32 -20.17
CA ARG A 401 24.05 -6.62 -21.43
C ARG A 401 22.53 -6.84 -21.25
N VAL A 402 22.12 -7.55 -20.19
CA VAL A 402 20.69 -7.76 -19.87
C VAL A 402 20.02 -6.46 -19.47
N LEU A 403 20.70 -5.61 -18.69
CA LEU A 403 20.19 -4.31 -18.29
C LEU A 403 19.94 -3.42 -19.52
N ASP A 404 20.94 -3.29 -20.39
CA ASP A 404 20.82 -2.53 -21.64
C ASP A 404 19.72 -3.09 -22.54
N PHE A 405 19.65 -4.43 -22.65
CA PHE A 405 18.61 -5.11 -23.42
C PHE A 405 17.21 -4.82 -22.88
N SER A 406 17.02 -4.93 -21.56
CA SER A 406 15.74 -4.68 -20.88
C SER A 406 15.29 -3.23 -21.04
N LEU A 407 16.19 -2.27 -20.84
CA LEU A 407 15.89 -0.85 -21.03
C LEU A 407 15.53 -0.55 -22.49
N ASN A 408 16.23 -1.15 -23.45
CA ASN A 408 15.91 -0.97 -24.87
C ASN A 408 14.57 -1.60 -25.26
N LEU A 409 14.24 -2.77 -24.72
CA LEU A 409 12.94 -3.40 -24.88
C LEU A 409 11.81 -2.47 -24.37
N LEU A 410 11.97 -1.92 -23.17
CA LEU A 410 10.98 -1.00 -22.57
C LEU A 410 10.87 0.33 -23.33
N ARG A 411 11.98 0.92 -23.77
CA ARG A 411 11.98 2.10 -24.66
C ARG A 411 11.26 1.82 -25.98
N GLY A 412 11.31 0.59 -26.47
CA GLY A 412 10.52 0.14 -27.61
C GLY A 412 9.00 0.31 -27.45
N PHE A 413 8.51 0.31 -26.21
CA PHE A 413 7.11 0.58 -25.86
C PHE A 413 6.83 2.06 -25.52
N GLY A 414 7.84 2.93 -25.61
CA GLY A 414 7.73 4.34 -25.29
C GLY A 414 7.91 4.67 -23.80
N PHE A 415 8.43 3.75 -22.99
CA PHE A 415 8.82 4.05 -21.61
C PHE A 415 10.20 4.70 -21.59
N GLU A 416 10.28 5.94 -21.12
CA GLU A 416 11.53 6.73 -21.07
C GLU A 416 12.06 6.96 -19.64
N GLU A 417 11.15 7.01 -18.67
CA GLU A 417 11.46 7.23 -17.26
C GLU A 417 11.43 5.90 -16.49
N PHE A 418 12.52 5.59 -15.80
CA PHE A 418 12.68 4.36 -15.05
C PHE A 418 13.01 4.66 -13.59
N LYS A 419 12.38 3.93 -12.68
CA LYS A 419 12.84 3.81 -11.29
C LYS A 419 13.44 2.42 -11.14
N ILE A 420 14.69 2.36 -10.70
CA ILE A 420 15.42 1.11 -10.50
C ILE A 420 15.56 0.88 -9.00
N GLU A 421 15.26 -0.33 -8.57
CA GLU A 421 15.40 -0.76 -7.17
C GLU A 421 16.27 -2.02 -7.13
N LEU A 422 17.35 -1.98 -6.36
CA LEU A 422 18.20 -3.14 -6.11
C LEU A 422 17.73 -3.84 -4.84
N SER A 423 17.33 -5.11 -4.97
CA SER A 423 16.98 -5.96 -3.84
C SER A 423 18.21 -6.72 -3.34
N VAL A 424 18.59 -6.49 -2.08
CA VAL A 424 19.69 -7.16 -1.37
C VAL A 424 19.16 -8.03 -0.24
N ARG A 425 20.00 -8.93 0.30
CA ARG A 425 19.59 -9.78 1.43
C ARG A 425 19.35 -8.96 2.70
N ASP A 426 18.37 -9.36 3.51
CA ASP A 426 18.18 -8.82 4.87
C ASP A 426 19.18 -9.52 5.81
N PRO A 427 20.22 -8.81 6.30
CA PRO A 427 21.24 -9.41 7.16
C PRO A 427 20.66 -9.91 8.49
N ASN A 428 19.46 -9.46 8.89
CA ASN A 428 18.80 -9.88 10.12
C ASN A 428 17.95 -11.15 9.94
N LYS A 429 17.83 -11.69 8.72
CA LYS A 429 17.03 -12.88 8.40
C LYS A 429 17.78 -13.90 7.52
N PRO A 430 18.98 -14.36 7.91
CA PRO A 430 19.80 -15.24 7.07
C PRO A 430 19.11 -16.55 6.69
N GLY A 431 18.26 -17.10 7.56
CA GLY A 431 17.54 -18.36 7.32
C GLY A 431 16.49 -18.33 6.19
N LYS A 432 16.24 -17.16 5.57
CA LYS A 432 15.37 -17.03 4.39
C LYS A 432 16.12 -17.07 3.06
N TYR A 433 17.45 -17.08 3.08
CA TYR A 433 18.29 -17.02 1.90
C TYR A 433 19.10 -18.32 1.76
N ALA A 434 19.34 -18.76 0.53
CA ALA A 434 20.17 -19.93 0.23
C ALA A 434 21.56 -19.50 -0.27
N GLY A 435 22.55 -20.38 -0.11
CA GLY A 435 23.94 -20.14 -0.53
C GLY A 435 24.86 -19.61 0.57
N GLU A 436 26.14 -19.52 0.26
CA GLU A 436 27.17 -19.02 1.18
C GLU A 436 27.23 -17.48 1.15
N ASP A 437 27.68 -16.86 2.24
CA ASP A 437 27.79 -15.40 2.35
C ASP A 437 28.65 -14.79 1.24
N ALA A 438 29.76 -15.44 0.89
CA ALA A 438 30.64 -14.99 -0.17
C ALA A 438 29.97 -14.94 -1.56
N MET A 439 28.99 -15.83 -1.81
CA MET A 439 28.22 -15.80 -3.06
C MET A 439 27.29 -14.60 -3.11
N TRP A 440 26.66 -14.27 -1.98
CA TRP A 440 25.81 -13.08 -1.86
C TRP A 440 26.62 -11.80 -2.01
N ASP A 441 27.75 -11.69 -1.34
CA ASP A 441 28.63 -10.51 -1.41
C ASP A 441 29.10 -10.28 -2.86
N GLN A 442 29.46 -11.35 -3.58
CA GLN A 442 29.83 -11.27 -4.99
C GLN A 442 28.65 -10.85 -5.89
N ALA A 443 27.46 -11.43 -5.68
CA ALA A 443 26.27 -11.13 -6.47
C ALA A 443 25.82 -9.68 -6.29
N GLU A 444 25.72 -9.21 -5.04
CA GLU A 444 25.34 -7.85 -4.71
C GLU A 444 26.34 -6.83 -5.25
N ALA A 445 27.64 -7.08 -5.09
CA ALA A 445 28.68 -6.20 -5.63
C ALA A 445 28.63 -6.12 -7.17
N SER A 446 28.34 -7.23 -7.85
CA SER A 446 28.21 -7.26 -9.32
C SER A 446 27.01 -6.45 -9.80
N LEU A 447 25.89 -6.50 -9.07
CA LEU A 447 24.69 -5.73 -9.40
C LEU A 447 24.88 -4.23 -9.14
N VAL A 448 25.47 -3.84 -8.01
CA VAL A 448 25.78 -2.43 -7.70
C VAL A 448 26.69 -1.85 -8.78
N LYS A 449 27.78 -2.56 -9.11
CA LYS A 449 28.71 -2.11 -10.14
C LYS A 449 28.06 -1.92 -11.50
N ALA A 450 27.10 -2.78 -11.87
CA ALA A 450 26.37 -2.66 -13.12
C ALA A 450 25.51 -1.37 -13.18
N LEU A 451 24.89 -1.00 -12.06
CA LEU A 451 24.14 0.25 -11.93
C LEU A 451 25.05 1.47 -11.97
N ASP A 452 26.15 1.46 -11.19
CA ASP A 452 27.14 2.53 -11.17
C ASP A 452 27.74 2.80 -12.57
N THR A 453 28.04 1.73 -13.32
CA THR A 453 28.61 1.81 -14.67
C THR A 453 27.67 2.48 -15.67
N ARG A 454 26.36 2.48 -15.41
CA ARG A 454 25.33 3.09 -16.26
C ARG A 454 24.79 4.39 -15.70
N GLU A 455 25.31 4.86 -14.58
CA GLU A 455 24.86 6.08 -13.87
C GLU A 455 23.35 6.03 -13.58
N LEU A 456 22.87 4.86 -13.16
CA LEU A 456 21.44 4.55 -12.93
C LEU A 456 21.05 4.46 -11.46
#